data_AF-A0A4Q3B3G1-F1
#
_entry.id   AF-A0A4Q3B3G1-F1
#
_cell.length_a   1.000
_cell.length_b   1.000
_cell.length_c   1.000
_cell.angle_alpha   90.00
_cell.angle_beta   90.00
_cell.angle_gamma   90.00
#
_symmetry.space_group_name_H-M   'P 1'
#
loop_
_entity.id
_entity.type
_entity.pdbx_description
1 polymer ?
#
loop_
_entity_poly.entity_id
_entity_poly.type
_entity_poly.pdbx_seq_one_letter_code
_entity_poly.pdbx_strand_id
1 'polypeptide(L)'
;MSLVLTKEFLLKPMDNNRKAANLKELLHKLQQLKTFHPENIKAVLNELKKATEFHTEKTKLLLRDLPTKKTWPGLKHNLIDEMETKIGDMHNS
;
A
#
# COMPACT_ATOMS: atom_id res chain seq x y z
N MET A 1 29.46 -13.83 -32.52
CA MET A 1 28.17 -13.09 -32.51
C MET A 1 27.46 -13.48 -31.23
N SER A 2 27.65 -12.71 -30.15
CA SER A 2 27.10 -13.07 -28.83
C SER A 2 25.84 -12.27 -28.54
N LEU A 3 24.85 -13.03 -28.07
CA LEU A 3 23.45 -12.67 -27.87
C LEU A 3 23.24 -11.34 -27.14
N VAL A 4 22.29 -10.58 -27.68
CA VAL A 4 21.60 -9.49 -26.98
C VAL A 4 20.68 -10.14 -25.94
N LEU A 5 21.23 -10.52 -24.78
CA LEU A 5 20.42 -10.90 -23.63
C LEU A 5 19.83 -9.63 -23.02
N THR A 6 18.57 -9.42 -23.34
CA THR A 6 17.60 -8.49 -22.78
C THR A 6 17.85 -8.23 -21.28
N LYS A 7 18.27 -7.00 -20.97
CA LYS A 7 18.35 -6.43 -19.61
C LYS A 7 16.98 -6.23 -18.93
N GLU A 8 15.92 -6.88 -19.42
CA GLU A 8 14.55 -6.70 -18.92
C GLU A 8 14.15 -7.68 -17.80
N PHE A 9 14.99 -8.69 -17.49
CA PHE A 9 14.60 -9.76 -16.56
C PHE A 9 15.14 -9.66 -15.13
N LEU A 10 16.02 -8.69 -14.81
CA LEU A 10 16.75 -8.69 -13.53
C LEU A 10 16.34 -7.60 -12.51
N LEU A 11 15.37 -6.74 -12.83
CA LEU A 11 14.96 -5.63 -11.92
C LEU A 11 13.69 -5.89 -11.10
N LYS A 12 13.00 -7.03 -11.27
CA LYS A 12 11.70 -7.28 -10.62
C LYS A 12 11.73 -7.61 -9.11
N PRO A 13 12.68 -8.39 -8.55
CA PRO A 13 12.55 -8.83 -7.15
C PRO A 13 13.04 -7.80 -6.11
N MET A 14 14.04 -6.96 -6.45
CA MET A 14 14.52 -5.91 -5.51
C MET A 14 13.48 -4.81 -5.30
N ASP A 15 12.69 -4.53 -6.33
CA ASP A 15 11.67 -3.49 -6.29
C ASP A 15 10.46 -3.94 -5.46
N ASN A 16 10.01 -5.19 -5.62
CA ASN A 16 8.89 -5.75 -4.85
C ASN A 16 9.18 -5.86 -3.36
N ASN A 17 10.39 -6.27 -2.96
CA ASN A 17 10.71 -6.39 -1.53
C ASN A 17 10.79 -5.01 -0.85
N ARG A 18 11.30 -4.00 -1.56
CA ARG A 18 11.36 -2.60 -1.09
C ARG A 18 9.97 -1.97 -1.03
N LYS A 19 9.12 -2.26 -2.00
CA LYS A 19 7.69 -1.92 -2.03
C LYS A 19 6.95 -2.53 -0.84
N ALA A 20 7.03 -3.85 -0.67
CA ALA A 20 6.43 -4.56 0.46
C ALA A 20 6.89 -4.00 1.82
N ALA A 21 8.17 -3.64 1.97
CA ALA A 21 8.68 -2.99 3.17
C ALA A 21 8.03 -1.60 3.40
N ASN A 22 7.95 -0.78 2.34
CA ASN A 22 7.31 0.53 2.39
C ASN A 22 5.81 0.44 2.74
N LEU A 23 5.09 -0.52 2.15
CA LEU A 23 3.71 -0.86 2.48
C LEU A 23 3.56 -1.32 3.94
N LYS A 24 4.45 -2.18 4.44
CA LYS A 24 4.47 -2.61 5.86
C LYS A 24 4.66 -1.42 6.80
N GLU A 25 5.53 -0.49 6.48
CA GLU A 25 5.70 0.73 7.28
C GLU A 25 4.43 1.59 7.30
N LEU A 26 3.77 1.77 6.15
CA LEU A 26 2.51 2.51 6.06
C LEU A 26 1.38 1.80 6.81
N LEU A 27 1.28 0.48 6.70
CA LEU A 27 0.36 -0.36 7.47
C LEU A 27 0.57 -0.14 8.97
N HIS A 28 1.83 -0.20 9.42
CA HIS A 28 2.16 -0.04 10.83
C HIS A 28 1.78 1.37 11.32
N LYS A 29 2.08 2.42 10.56
CA LYS A 29 1.62 3.80 10.85
C LYS A 29 0.08 3.88 10.95
N LEU A 30 -0.63 3.23 10.05
CA LEU A 30 -2.09 3.18 10.03
C LEU A 30 -2.65 2.42 11.24
N GLN A 31 -2.01 1.33 11.66
CA GLN A 31 -2.37 0.58 12.87
C GLN A 31 -2.14 1.40 14.14
N GLN A 32 -1.03 2.14 14.22
CA GLN A 32 -0.70 3.04 15.34
C GLN A 32 -1.72 4.19 15.51
N LEU A 33 -2.45 4.57 14.45
CA LEU A 33 -3.59 5.50 14.53
C LEU A 33 -4.78 4.84 15.24
N LYS A 34 -4.72 4.79 16.58
CA LYS A 34 -5.81 4.32 17.45
C LYS A 34 -6.97 5.32 17.50
N THR A 35 -6.68 6.61 17.36
CA THR A 35 -7.67 7.69 17.41
C THR A 35 -7.86 8.29 16.01
N PHE A 36 -9.10 8.68 15.68
CA PHE A 36 -9.39 9.41 14.45
C PHE A 36 -8.77 10.80 14.49
N HIS A 37 -7.58 10.96 13.90
CA HIS A 37 -6.93 12.25 13.67
C HIS A 37 -6.93 12.55 12.17
N PRO A 38 -7.80 13.45 11.68
CA PRO A 38 -7.98 13.67 10.25
C PRO A 38 -6.70 14.13 9.54
N GLU A 39 -5.82 14.87 10.22
CA GLU A 39 -4.52 15.30 9.70
C GLU A 39 -3.58 14.11 9.48
N ASN A 40 -3.41 13.26 10.50
CA ASN A 40 -2.57 12.07 10.40
C ASN A 40 -3.13 11.06 9.39
N ILE A 41 -4.46 10.92 9.36
CA ILE A 41 -5.14 10.05 8.41
C ILE A 41 -4.91 10.55 6.99
N LYS A 42 -5.11 11.86 6.73
CA LYS A 42 -4.80 12.45 5.42
C LYS A 42 -3.34 12.24 5.03
N ALA A 43 -2.41 12.40 5.98
CA ALA A 43 -0.99 12.17 5.71
C ALA A 43 -0.73 10.72 5.27
N VAL A 44 -1.25 9.73 6.01
CA VAL A 44 -1.07 8.31 5.66
C VAL A 44 -1.78 7.95 4.35
N LEU A 45 -3.01 8.45 4.11
CA LEU A 45 -3.72 8.21 2.85
C LEU A 45 -3.01 8.85 1.65
N ASN A 46 -2.39 10.01 1.84
CA ASN A 46 -1.62 10.67 0.79
C ASN A 46 -0.35 9.88 0.45
N GLU A 47 0.31 9.30 1.46
CA GLU A 47 1.44 8.39 1.26
C GLU A 47 1.00 7.10 0.54
N LEU A 48 -0.15 6.53 0.93
CA LEU A 48 -0.75 5.38 0.24
C LEU A 48 -1.15 5.70 -1.20
N LYS A 49 -1.60 6.92 -1.49
CA LYS A 49 -1.83 7.40 -2.86
C LYS A 49 -0.54 7.53 -3.67
N LYS A 50 0.61 7.74 -3.05
CA LYS A 50 1.90 7.74 -3.76
C LYS A 50 2.45 6.33 -3.96
N ALA A 51 2.06 5.39 -3.11
CA ALA A 51 2.41 3.98 -3.23
C ALA A 51 1.64 3.35 -4.41
N THR A 52 2.27 3.32 -5.60
CA THR A 52 1.67 2.78 -6.85
C THR A 52 1.34 1.29 -6.76
N GLU A 53 2.07 0.57 -5.93
CA GLU A 53 1.78 -0.80 -5.49
C GLU A 53 0.42 -0.99 -4.82
N PHE A 54 -0.09 0.09 -4.22
CA PHE A 54 -1.36 0.12 -3.51
C PHE A 54 -2.48 0.70 -4.36
N HIS A 55 -2.29 0.87 -5.68
CA HIS A 55 -3.29 1.37 -6.63
C HIS A 55 -4.18 0.25 -7.21
N THR A 56 -4.70 -0.64 -6.36
CA THR A 56 -5.77 -1.56 -6.79
C THR A 56 -7.09 -0.80 -6.99
N GLU A 57 -8.04 -1.39 -7.73
CA GLU A 57 -9.36 -0.79 -7.93
C GLU A 57 -10.08 -0.56 -6.60
N LYS A 58 -9.96 -1.52 -5.67
CA LYS A 58 -10.56 -1.44 -4.33
C LYS A 58 -9.94 -0.33 -3.48
N THR A 59 -8.62 -0.20 -3.43
CA THR A 59 -7.98 0.89 -2.69
C THR A 59 -8.22 2.25 -3.33
N LYS A 60 -8.30 2.37 -4.65
CA LYS A 60 -8.70 3.62 -5.31
C LYS A 60 -10.09 4.07 -4.87
N LEU A 61 -11.03 3.13 -4.71
CA LEU A 61 -12.36 3.42 -4.16
C LEU A 61 -12.27 3.84 -2.68
N LEU A 62 -11.47 3.14 -1.87
CA LEU A 62 -11.27 3.49 -0.45
C LEU A 62 -10.55 4.83 -0.25
N LEU A 63 -9.62 5.19 -1.12
CA LEU A 63 -8.85 6.45 -1.08
C LEU A 63 -9.58 7.62 -1.74
N ARG A 64 -10.69 7.34 -2.45
CA ARG A 64 -11.59 8.34 -3.02
C ARG A 64 -12.55 8.87 -1.96
N ASP A 65 -13.00 8.01 -1.06
CA ASP A 65 -13.88 8.39 0.04
C ASP A 65 -13.05 9.01 1.19
N LEU A 66 -13.43 10.20 1.64
CA LEU A 66 -12.78 10.85 2.78
C LEU A 66 -13.28 10.17 4.06
N PRO A 67 -12.41 9.53 4.87
CA PRO A 67 -12.88 8.91 6.09
C PRO A 67 -13.47 9.93 7.05
N THR A 68 -14.65 9.60 7.57
CA THR A 68 -15.26 10.32 8.68
C THR A 68 -15.02 9.55 9.98
N LYS A 69 -15.21 10.18 11.13
CA LYS A 69 -15.02 9.53 12.44
C LYS A 69 -15.82 8.23 12.60
N LYS A 70 -17.02 8.15 11.97
CA LYS A 70 -17.87 6.95 11.99
C LYS A 70 -17.37 5.86 11.03
N THR A 71 -16.87 6.22 9.85
CA THR A 71 -16.44 5.26 8.83
C THR A 71 -14.98 4.86 8.95
N TRP A 72 -14.16 5.64 9.66
CA TRP A 72 -12.73 5.39 9.86
C TRP A 72 -12.39 3.99 10.38
N PRO A 73 -13.03 3.45 11.44
CA PRO A 73 -12.68 2.10 11.90
C PRO A 73 -12.89 1.03 10.81
N GLY A 74 -13.98 1.13 10.03
CA GLY A 74 -14.24 0.23 8.91
C GLY A 74 -13.28 0.45 7.74
N LEU A 75 -13.00 1.71 7.38
CA LEU A 75 -12.06 2.06 6.32
C LEU A 75 -10.63 1.62 6.68
N LYS A 76 -10.23 1.84 7.93
CA LYS A 76 -8.94 1.40 8.49
C LYS A 76 -8.81 -0.12 8.38
N HIS A 77 -9.83 -0.87 8.77
CA HIS A 77 -9.84 -2.32 8.66
C HIS A 77 -9.70 -2.78 7.20
N ASN A 78 -10.47 -2.19 6.29
CA ASN A 78 -10.39 -2.50 4.86
C ASN A 78 -9.03 -2.13 4.24
N LEU A 79 -8.42 -1.01 4.65
CA LEU A 79 -7.10 -0.61 4.20
C LEU A 79 -6.02 -1.55 4.71
N ILE A 80 -6.11 -2.00 5.97
CA ILE A 80 -5.18 -2.97 6.55
C ILE A 80 -5.29 -4.29 5.79
N ASP A 81 -6.49 -4.82 5.62
CA ASP A 81 -6.76 -6.07 4.89
C ASP A 81 -6.20 -6.05 3.46
N GLU A 82 -6.43 -4.95 2.73
CA GLU A 82 -5.88 -4.76 1.38
C GLU A 82 -4.34 -4.68 1.37
N MET A 83 -3.73 -3.99 2.34
CA MET A 83 -2.27 -3.92 2.45
C MET A 83 -1.68 -5.27 2.76
N GLU A 84 -2.23 -6.00 3.73
CA GLU A 84 -1.76 -7.34 4.08
C GLU A 84 -1.89 -8.31 2.91
N THR A 85 -3.02 -8.26 2.20
CA THR A 85 -3.23 -9.05 0.98
C THR A 85 -2.18 -8.71 -0.07
N LYS A 86 -1.91 -7.42 -0.31
CA LYS A 86 -0.95 -6.99 -1.32
C LYS A 86 0.50 -7.32 -0.96
N ILE A 87 0.86 -7.16 0.30
CA ILE A 87 2.16 -7.59 0.84
C ILE A 87 2.30 -9.11 0.66
N GLY A 88 1.26 -9.89 0.96
CA GLY A 88 1.25 -11.34 0.78
C GLY A 88 1.44 -11.76 -0.68
N ASP A 89 0.72 -11.11 -1.60
CA ASP A 89 0.84 -11.29 -3.06
C ASP A 89 2.27 -11.02 -3.56
N MET A 90 2.93 -9.98 -3.06
CA MET A 90 4.32 -9.67 -3.40
C MET A 90 5.34 -10.68 -2.90
N HIS A 91 5.05 -11.38 -1.80
CA HIS A 91 5.93 -12.41 -1.24
C HIS A 91 5.75 -13.78 -1.91
N ASN A 92 4.60 -14.03 -2.54
CA ASN A 92 4.27 -15.29 -3.21
C ASN A 92 4.50 -15.28 -4.74
N SER A 93 4.91 -14.14 -5.31
CA SER A 93 5.16 -13.96 -6.75
C SER A 93 6.65 -13.93 -7.11
#